data_AF-L1KMN4-F1
#
_entry.id   AF-L1KMN4-F1
#
_cell.length_a   1.000
_cell.length_b   1.000
_cell.length_c   1.000
_cell.angle_alpha   90.00
_cell.angle_beta   90.00
_cell.angle_gamma   90.00
#
_symmetry.space_group_name_H-M   'P 1'
#
loop_
_entity.id
_entity.type
_entity.pdbx_description
1 polymer ?
#
loop_
_entity_poly.entity_id
_entity_poly.type
_entity_poly.pdbx_seq_one_letter_code
_entity_poly.pdbx_strand_id
1 'polypeptide(L)' 'MGNPLLHSIHVHPLKAARGFAADEAVVEPWGLAGDRRWVLVDDSGKVITQRPQPRMALAAAGLLP' A
#
# COMPACT_ATOMS: atom_id res chain seq x y z
N MET A 1 -27.64 -15.00 7.46
CA MET A 1 -26.28 -14.64 7.03
C MET A 1 -25.70 -13.73 8.10
N GLY A 2 -24.49 -13.99 8.57
CA GLY A 2 -23.85 -13.15 9.59
C GLY A 2 -23.36 -11.84 9.01
N ASN A 3 -23.37 -10.77 9.82
CA ASN A 3 -22.72 -9.52 9.44
C ASN A 3 -21.20 -9.73 9.50
N PRO A 4 -20.46 -9.45 8.41
CA PRO A 4 -19.00 -9.51 8.45
C PRO A 4 -18.48 -8.46 9.43
N LEU A 5 -17.49 -8.85 10.23
CA LEU A 5 -16.77 -7.96 11.12
C LEU A 5 -15.38 -7.67 10.53
N LEU A 6 -14.98 -6.41 10.58
CA LEU A 6 -13.65 -5.98 10.16
C LEU A 6 -12.61 -6.51 11.15
N HIS A 7 -11.62 -7.26 10.66
CA HIS A 7 -10.53 -7.80 11.48
C HIS A 7 -9.30 -6.89 11.52
N SER A 8 -8.90 -6.34 10.37
CA SER A 8 -7.73 -5.47 10.26
C SER A 8 -7.82 -4.57 9.03
N ILE A 9 -7.14 -3.43 9.10
CA ILE A 9 -6.95 -2.50 7.98
C ILE A 9 -5.47 -2.48 7.63
N HIS A 10 -5.15 -2.54 6.33
CA HIS A 10 -3.77 -2.50 5.86
C HIS A 10 -3.62 -1.42 4.78
N VAL A 11 -2.64 -0.54 4.97
CA VAL A 11 -2.31 0.55 4.03
C VAL A 11 -0.92 0.30 3.45
N HIS A 12 -0.80 0.40 2.14
CA HIS A 12 0.44 0.25 1.37
C HIS A 12 0.74 1.53 0.60
N PRO A 13 1.43 2.52 1.19
CA PRO A 13 1.64 3.83 0.54
C PRO A 13 2.32 3.75 -0.82
N LEU A 14 3.27 2.82 -0.95
CA LEU A 14 3.99 2.50 -2.17
C LEU A 14 3.54 1.14 -2.72
N LYS A 15 3.16 1.10 -4.00
CA LYS A 15 2.80 -0.14 -4.70
C LYS A 15 3.92 -1.17 -4.56
N ALA A 16 3.51 -2.40 -4.19
CA ALA A 16 4.38 -3.57 -4.08
C ALA A 16 5.45 -3.50 -2.96
N ALA A 17 5.36 -2.51 -2.07
CA ALA A 17 6.19 -2.40 -0.87
C ALA A 17 5.44 -2.87 0.39
N ARG A 18 6.13 -2.85 1.54
CA ARG A 18 5.55 -3.19 2.83
C ARG A 18 4.38 -2.26 3.17
N GLY A 19 3.26 -2.83 3.57
CA GLY A 19 2.16 -2.10 4.19
C GLY A 19 2.25 -2.10 5.72
N PHE A 20 1.48 -1.24 6.36
CA PHE A 20 1.31 -1.20 7.81
C PHE A 20 -0.15 -1.45 8.19
N ALA A 21 -0.36 -1.94 9.41
CA ALA A 21 -1.70 -2.07 9.98
C ALA A 21 -2.14 -0.72 10.56
N ALA A 22 -3.40 -0.36 10.33
CA ALA A 22 -4.00 0.85 10.86
C ALA A 22 -5.23 0.50 11.73
N ASP A 23 -5.44 1.26 12.79
CA ASP A 23 -6.63 1.11 13.65
C ASP A 23 -7.87 1.72 12.99
N GLU A 24 -7.68 2.77 12.21
CA GLU A 24 -8.71 3.45 11.44
C GLU A 24 -8.16 3.93 10.09
N ALA A 25 -9.04 4.17 9.13
CA ALA A 25 -8.68 4.74 7.83
C ALA A 25 -9.82 5.55 7.24
N VAL A 26 -9.47 6.66 6.59
CA VAL A 26 -10.41 7.44 5.78
C VAL A 26 -10.63 6.72 4.45
N VAL A 27 -11.90 6.51 4.09
CA VAL A 27 -12.27 5.93 2.79
C VAL A 27 -12.52 7.05 1.79
N GLU A 28 -11.75 7.05 0.71
CA GLU A 28 -11.91 7.96 -0.43
C GLU A 28 -12.53 7.21 -1.62
N PRO A 29 -13.07 7.90 -2.65
CA PRO A 29 -13.68 7.25 -3.81
C PRO A 29 -12.77 6.26 -4.56
N TRP A 30 -11.45 6.35 -4.35
CA TRP A 30 -10.42 5.55 -4.99
C TRP A 30 -9.65 4.66 -4.01
N GLY A 31 -10.20 4.41 -2.81
CA GLY A 31 -9.62 3.54 -1.78
C GLY A 31 -9.26 4.25 -0.48
N LEU A 32 -8.56 3.57 0.42
CA LEU A 32 -8.13 4.16 1.69
C LEU A 32 -7.18 5.34 1.43
N ALA A 33 -7.28 6.40 2.24
CA ALA A 33 -6.38 7.52 2.18
C ALA A 33 -4.92 7.05 2.32
N GLY A 34 -4.06 7.52 1.40
CA GLY A 34 -2.66 7.13 1.33
C GLY A 34 -2.38 5.74 0.73
N ASP A 35 -3.38 4.86 0.51
CA ASP A 35 -3.12 3.53 -0.05
C ASP A 35 -2.78 3.58 -1.54
N ARG A 36 -1.61 3.01 -1.89
CA ARG A 36 -1.08 2.83 -3.25
C ARG A 36 -1.07 4.11 -4.10
N ARG A 37 -0.83 5.25 -3.46
CA ARG A 37 -0.71 6.56 -4.14
C ARG A 37 0.59 6.70 -4.92
N TRP A 38 1.59 5.86 -4.63
CA TRP A 38 2.89 5.92 -5.27
C TRP A 38 3.26 4.60 -5.94
N VAL A 39 4.08 4.72 -6.99
CA VAL A 39 4.71 3.59 -7.67
C VAL A 39 6.18 3.92 -7.92
N LEU A 40 7.05 2.91 -7.78
CA LEU A 40 8.45 3.05 -8.10
C LEU A 40 8.65 2.76 -9.61
N VAL A 41 9.38 3.64 -10.28
CA VAL A 41 9.81 3.45 -11.67
C VAL A 41 11.33 3.50 -11.76
N ASP A 42 11.90 2.79 -12.74
CA ASP A 42 13.30 2.97 -13.10
C ASP A 42 13.51 4.21 -14.00
N ASP A 43 14.75 4.42 -14.43
CA ASP A 43 15.17 5.51 -15.30
C ASP A 43 14.50 5.51 -16.68
N SER A 44 14.05 4.34 -17.14
CA SER A 44 13.26 4.18 -18.37
C SER A 44 11.76 4.46 -18.19
N GLY A 45 11.32 4.75 -16.96
CA GLY A 45 9.91 4.94 -16.61
C GLY A 45 9.15 3.63 -16.45
N LYS A 46 9.84 2.48 -16.43
CA LYS A 46 9.20 1.18 -16.25
C LYS A 46 8.88 0.96 -14.77
N VAL A 47 7.65 0.49 -14.54
CA VAL A 47 7.18 0.16 -13.19
C VAL A 47 7.96 -1.01 -12.60
N ILE A 48 8.53 -0.78 -11.43
CA ILE A 48 9.15 -1.80 -10.59
C ILE A 48 8.07 -2.41 -9.69
N THR A 49 7.98 -3.74 -9.66
CA THR A 49 7.02 -4.47 -8.81
C THR A 49 7.69 -5.61 -8.06
N GLN A 50 7.01 -6.15 -7.05
CA GLN A 50 7.52 -7.23 -6.20
C GLN A 50 7.75 -8.55 -6.94
N ARG A 51 6.99 -8.83 -8.02
CA ARG A 51 7.15 -10.08 -8.80
C ARG A 51 8.59 -10.24 -9.34
N PRO A 52 9.13 -9.28 -10.11
CA PRO A 52 10.53 -9.30 -10.52
C PRO A 52 11.49 -8.88 -9.40
N GLN A 53 11.05 -8.10 -8.40
CA GLN A 53 11.90 -7.61 -7.30
C GLN A 53 11.33 -7.93 -5.91
N PRO A 54 11.46 -9.19 -5.42
CA PRO A 54 10.85 -9.63 -4.16
C PRO A 54 11.27 -8.81 -2.94
N ARG A 55 12.48 -8.24 -2.96
CA ARG A 55 13.02 -7.40 -1.87
C ARG A 55 12.20 -6.12 -1.63
N MET A 56 11.37 -5.69 -2.59
CA MET A 56 10.47 -4.56 -2.37
C MET A 56 9.54 -4.76 -1.16
N ALA A 57 9.18 -6.01 -0.85
CA ALA A 57 8.36 -6.33 0.31
C ALA A 57 8.98 -5.92 1.67
N LEU A 58 10.29 -5.67 1.69
CA LEU A 58 11.02 -5.25 2.89
C LEU A 58 11.11 -3.72 3.03
N ALA A 59 10.86 -2.98 1.94
CA ALA A 59 10.90 -1.53 1.96
C ALA A 59 9.64 -0.96 2.61
N ALA A 60 9.82 -0.07 3.59
CA ALA A 60 8.72 0.66 4.22
C ALA A 60 8.63 2.07 3.65
N ALA A 61 7.41 2.51 3.35
CA ALA A 61 7.11 3.89 3.00
C ALA A 61 6.29 4.50 4.15
N GLY A 62 6.83 5.55 4.77
CA GLY A 62 6.08 6.37 5.73
C GLY A 62 5.29 7.44 4.99
N LEU A 63 4.12 7.79 5.52
CA LEU A 63 3.44 9.02 5.12
C LEU A 63 4.19 10.19 5.77
N LEU A 64 4.50 11.22 5.00
CA LEU A 64 5.00 12.48 5.56
C LEU A 64 3.82 13.20 6.26
N PRO A 65 4.09 14.05 7.27
CA PRO A 65 3.07 14.80 7.98
C PRO A 65 2.20 15.66 7.04
#